data_AF-A0A413LB83-F1
#
_entry.id   AF-A0A413LB83-F1
#
_cell.length_a   1.000
_cell.length_b   1.000
_cell.length_c   1.000
_cell.angle_alpha   90.00
_cell.angle_beta   90.00
_cell.angle_gamma   90.00
#
_symmetry.space_group_name_H-M   'P 1'
#
loop_
_entity.id
_entity.type
_entity.pdbx_description
1 polymer ?
#
loop_
_entity_poly.entity_id
_entity_poly.type
_entity_poly.pdbx_seq_one_letter_code
_entity_poly.pdbx_strand_id
1 'polypeptide(L)'
;MYFIGYHPENVQLELFGGKSNPSNKDKGQRLFCGCIASKDIGIYNTCPHKCEYCYANSSKMIAEANYNRHKLNPYFESIVGM
;
A
#
# COMPACT_ATOMS: atom_id res chain seq x y z
N MET A 1 -9.37 3.93 4.05
CA MET A 1 -8.01 3.42 4.28
C MET A 1 -7.37 4.30 5.33
N TYR A 2 -7.11 3.81 6.54
CA TYR A 2 -6.28 4.55 7.51
C TYR A 2 -4.83 4.46 7.02
N PHE A 3 -4.39 5.45 6.25
CA PHE A 3 -3.00 5.55 5.82
C PHE A 3 -2.15 5.88 7.05
N ILE A 4 -1.03 5.18 7.25
CA ILE A 4 -0.19 5.34 8.44
C ILE A 4 0.27 6.80 8.52
N GLY A 5 -0.08 7.48 9.60
CA GLY A 5 0.25 8.90 9.82
C GLY A 5 -0.68 9.92 9.15
N TYR A 6 -1.69 9.49 8.40
CA TYR A 6 -2.68 10.42 7.83
C TYR A 6 -3.81 10.69 8.83
N HIS A 7 -3.79 11.89 9.40
CA HIS A 7 -4.82 12.42 10.28
C HIS A 7 -5.41 13.68 9.62
N PRO A 8 -6.59 13.61 8.99
CA PRO A 8 -7.18 14.74 8.28
C PRO A 8 -7.34 15.99 9.16
N GLU A 9 -7.51 15.82 10.48
CA GLU A 9 -7.56 16.87 11.49
C GLU A 9 -6.24 17.65 11.68
N ASN A 10 -5.10 17.07 11.28
CA ASN A 10 -3.77 17.65 11.48
C ASN A 10 -3.18 18.29 10.22
N VAL A 11 -3.88 18.20 9.08
CA VAL A 11 -3.40 18.71 7.77
C VAL A 11 -3.08 20.20 7.82
N GLN A 12 -3.86 21.00 8.56
CA GLN A 12 -3.65 22.44 8.68
C GLN A 12 -2.54 22.81 9.66
N LEU A 13 -2.18 21.92 10.59
CA LEU A 13 -1.11 22.10 11.57
C LEU A 13 0.27 21.93 10.95
N GLU A 14 0.43 21.05 9.95
CA GLU A 14 1.73 20.85 9.27
C GLU A 14 2.18 22.10 8.48
N LEU A 15 1.22 22.89 7.98
CA LEU A 15 1.51 24.13 7.24
C LEU A 15 2.06 25.27 8.11
N PHE A 16 1.83 25.23 9.43
CA PHE A 16 2.24 26.26 10.40
C PHE A 16 3.21 25.73 11.48
N GLY A 17 3.86 24.58 11.26
CA GLY A 17 4.87 24.05 12.18
C GLY A 17 4.30 23.43 13.47
N GLY A 18 3.08 22.88 13.41
CA GLY A 18 2.46 22.13 14.49
C GLY A 18 3.25 20.86 14.88
N LYS A 19 2.99 20.37 16.10
CA LYS A 19 3.70 19.26 16.79
C LYS A 19 4.16 18.16 15.82
N SER A 20 5.46 17.90 15.82
CA SER A 20 6.06 16.77 15.09
C SER A 20 5.43 15.47 15.58
N ASN A 21 4.69 14.78 14.70
CA ASN A 21 4.26 13.42 14.98
C ASN A 21 5.47 12.54 15.31
N PRO A 22 5.34 11.55 16.22
CA PRO A 22 6.38 10.57 16.43
C PRO A 22 6.79 9.97 15.08
N SER A 23 8.10 9.84 14.87
CA SER A 23 8.70 9.43 13.59
C SER A 23 8.10 8.11 13.10
N ASN A 24 7.19 8.19 12.11
CA ASN A 24 6.64 7.04 11.40
C ASN A 24 7.67 6.45 10.41
N LYS A 25 8.94 6.34 10.80
CA LYS A 25 10.04 5.84 9.96
C LYS A 25 10.49 4.47 10.43
N ASP A 26 10.90 3.62 9.49
CA ASP A 26 11.51 2.35 9.85
C ASP A 26 12.91 2.56 10.45
N LYS A 27 13.30 1.71 11.41
CA LYS A 27 14.52 1.83 12.23
C LYS A 27 15.86 1.86 11.45
N GLY A 28 15.85 1.67 10.14
CA GLY A 28 17.04 1.75 9.26
C GLY A 28 16.97 2.80 8.16
N GLN A 29 15.91 3.61 8.08
CA GLN A 29 15.78 4.62 7.04
C GLN A 29 16.75 5.80 7.25
N ARG A 30 17.27 6.36 6.15
CA ARG A 30 18.22 7.49 6.21
C ARG A 30 17.60 8.67 6.95
N LEU A 31 18.40 9.36 7.76
CA LEU A 31 17.96 10.47 8.60
C LEU A 31 17.17 11.53 7.81
N PHE A 32 17.70 11.93 6.65
CA PHE A 32 17.12 12.96 5.79
C PHE A 32 16.16 12.43 4.69
N CYS A 33 15.84 11.12 4.67
CA CYS A 33 14.79 10.56 3.77
C CYS A 33 13.43 11.11 4.21
N GLY A 34 12.60 11.62 3.30
CA GLY A 34 11.19 11.94 3.58
C GLY A 34 10.27 10.70 3.65
N CYS A 35 10.87 9.53 3.81
CA CYS A 35 10.23 8.22 3.70
C CYS A 35 9.51 7.88 5.01
N ILE A 36 8.34 7.27 4.91
CA ILE A 36 7.56 6.74 6.05
C ILE A 36 7.72 5.22 6.15
N ALA A 37 7.10 4.61 7.17
CA ALA A 37 7.09 3.19 7.41
C ALA A 37 6.51 2.46 6.21
N SER A 38 7.24 1.47 5.72
CA SER A 38 6.81 0.67 4.58
C SER A 38 5.61 -0.19 4.97
N LYS A 39 4.62 -0.26 4.09
CA LYS A 39 3.55 -1.24 4.18
C LYS A 39 3.51 -1.99 2.85
N ASP A 40 3.55 -3.31 2.95
CA ASP A 40 3.44 -4.16 1.77
C ASP A 40 2.08 -3.93 1.09
N ILE A 41 2.12 -3.75 -0.24
CA ILE A 41 0.96 -3.49 -1.09
C ILE A 41 0.33 -4.77 -1.63
N GLY A 42 0.91 -5.94 -1.35
CA GLY A 42 0.35 -7.25 -1.65
C GLY A 42 1.14 -8.06 -2.67
N ILE A 43 0.48 -9.05 -3.29
CA ILE A 43 1.10 -10.03 -4.19
C ILE A 43 1.00 -9.56 -5.65
N TYR A 44 2.05 -9.79 -6.45
CA TYR A 44 2.04 -9.51 -7.88
C TYR A 44 0.95 -10.27 -8.64
N ASN A 45 0.50 -9.71 -9.76
CA ASN A 45 -0.54 -10.29 -10.62
C ASN A 45 -1.86 -10.51 -9.90
N THR A 46 -2.26 -9.59 -9.02
CA THR A 46 -3.54 -9.67 -8.29
C THR A 46 -4.34 -8.37 -8.31
N CYS A 47 -3.74 -7.26 -8.75
CA CYS A 47 -4.37 -5.95 -8.65
C CYS A 47 -5.46 -5.77 -9.74
N PRO A 48 -6.72 -5.47 -9.37
CA PRO A 48 -7.83 -5.36 -10.33
C PRO A 48 -7.90 -3.99 -11.05
N HIS A 49 -7.00 -3.05 -10.77
CA HIS A 49 -7.06 -1.68 -11.31
C HIS A 49 -6.64 -1.56 -12.79
N LYS A 50 -5.99 -2.58 -13.37
CA LYS A 50 -5.64 -2.67 -14.80
C LYS A 50 -4.88 -1.46 -15.36
N CYS A 51 -4.07 -0.78 -14.55
CA CYS A 51 -3.29 0.39 -14.97
C CYS A 51 -2.34 0.03 -16.13
N GLU A 52 -2.22 0.92 -17.12
CA GLU A 52 -1.42 0.67 -18.32
C GLU A 52 0.06 0.49 -18.02
N TYR A 53 0.57 1.22 -17.04
CA TYR A 53 1.97 1.19 -16.61
C TYR A 53 2.17 0.46 -15.29
N CYS A 54 1.33 -0.55 -15.01
CA CYS A 54 1.42 -1.32 -13.78
C CYS A 54 2.64 -2.25 -13.81
N TYR A 55 3.64 -1.98 -12.98
CA TYR A 55 4.77 -2.91 -12.82
C TYR A 55 4.38 -4.17 -12.01
N ALA A 56 3.33 -4.08 -11.20
CA ALA A 56 2.91 -5.16 -10.30
C ALA A 56 2.08 -6.25 -11.00
N ASN A 57 1.60 -6.00 -12.21
CA ASN A 57 0.87 -6.97 -13.02
C ASN A 57 1.59 -7.18 -14.35
N SER A 58 2.12 -8.38 -14.59
CA SER A 58 2.73 -8.74 -15.88
C SER A 58 1.69 -8.89 -17.00
N SER A 59 0.42 -9.14 -16.65
CA SER A 59 -0.69 -9.23 -17.59
C SER A 59 -2.01 -8.87 -16.93
N LYS A 60 -2.84 -8.07 -17.62
CA LYS A 60 -4.21 -7.72 -17.19
C LYS A 60 -5.07 -8.97 -17.00
N MET A 61 -4.91 -9.97 -17.88
CA MET A 61 -5.69 -11.21 -17.85
C MET A 61 -5.33 -12.09 -16.64
N ILE A 62 -4.04 -12.23 -16.33
CA ILE A 62 -3.59 -13.02 -15.18
C ILE A 62 -4.06 -12.37 -13.87
N ALA A 63 -3.93 -11.03 -13.78
CA ALA A 63 -4.40 -10.29 -12.61
C ALA A 63 -5.89 -10.46 -12.36
N GLU A 64 -6.70 -10.42 -13.41
CA GLU A 64 -8.15 -10.64 -13.34
C GLU A 64 -8.52 -12.07 -12.92
N ALA A 65 -7.85 -13.08 -13.49
CA ALA A 65 -8.07 -14.47 -13.10
C ALA A 65 -7.75 -14.73 -11.63
N ASN A 66 -6.62 -14.21 -11.15
CA ASN A 66 -6.22 -14.34 -9.74
C ASN A 66 -7.16 -13.59 -8.80
N TYR A 67 -7.54 -12.36 -9.15
CA TYR A 67 -8.51 -11.60 -8.38
C TYR A 67 -9.85 -12.36 -8.28
N ASN A 68 -10.36 -12.90 -9.38
CA ASN A 68 -11.58 -13.70 -9.38
C ASN A 68 -11.47 -14.95 -8.50
N ARG A 69 -10.31 -15.62 -8.52
CA ARG A 69 -10.06 -16.77 -7.63
C ARG A 69 -10.10 -16.38 -6.16
N HIS A 70 -9.49 -15.26 -5.80
CA HIS A 70 -9.55 -14.74 -4.43
C HIS A 70 -10.99 -14.42 -4.02
N LYS A 71 -11.81 -13.86 -4.91
CA LYS A 71 -13.24 -13.63 -4.61
C LYS A 71 -14.01 -14.92 -4.31
N LEU A 72 -13.62 -16.05 -4.93
CA LEU A 72 -14.23 -17.35 -4.66
C LEU A 72 -13.77 -17.96 -3.33
N ASN A 73 -12.58 -17.59 -2.85
CA ASN A 73 -12.05 -18.06 -1.56
C ASN A 73 -11.34 -16.93 -0.79
N PRO A 74 -12.12 -15.98 -0.22
CA PRO A 74 -11.57 -14.74 0.35
C PRO A 74 -10.80 -14.96 1.67
N TYR A 75 -10.97 -16.12 2.31
CA TYR A 75 -10.31 -16.45 3.58
C TYR A 75 -9.04 -17.28 3.40
N PHE A 76 -8.67 -17.61 2.15
CA PHE A 76 -7.40 -18.27 1.88
C PHE A 76 -6.24 -17.31 2.17
N GLU A 77 -5.16 -17.82 2.76
CA GLU A 77 -4.01 -16.99 3.18
C GLU A 77 -3.37 -16.24 2.00
N SER A 78 -3.25 -16.91 0.86
CA SER A 78 -2.72 -16.36 -0.38
C SER A 78 -3.81 -15.86 -1.33
N ILE A 79 -3.67 -14.64 -1.85
CA ILE A 79 -4.55 -14.11 -2.90
C ILE A 79 -4.50 -15.02 -4.15
N VAL A 80 -3.34 -15.63 -4.41
CA VAL A 80 -3.13 -16.55 -5.51
C VAL A 80 -3.27 -18.01 -5.11
N GLY A 81 -3.95 -18.35 -4.01
CA GLY A 81 -4.45 -19.71 -3.74
C GLY A 81 -3.44 -20.87 -3.87
N MET A 82 -2.15 -20.58 -3.74
CA MET A 82 -1.03 -21.54 -3.77
C MET A 82 -0.40 -21.58 -2.40
#